data_AF-A0A835RGL2-F1
#
_entry.id   AF-A0A835RGL2-F1
#
_cell.length_a   1.000
_cell.length_b   1.000
_cell.length_c   1.000
_cell.angle_alpha   90.00
_cell.angle_beta   90.00
_cell.angle_gamma   90.00
#
_symmetry.space_group_name_H-M   'P 1'
#
loop_
_entity.id
_entity.type
_entity.pdbx_description
1 polymer ?
#
loop_
_entity_poly.entity_id
_entity_poly.type
_entity_poly.pdbx_seq_one_letter_code
_entity_poly.pdbx_strand_id
1 'polypeptide(L)'
;MGNCQAADAATVVIQHPGGRIERIQWSLIARQVMASNPGHYVAIIITSEPPTSRSTRNAAAATVKHLKLLRPDDTLHIGHLYRLISF
;
A
#
# COMPACT_ATOMS: atom_id res chain seq x y z
N MET A 1 7.45 30.92 -15.55
CA MET A 1 7.16 29.51 -15.90
C MET A 1 7.09 28.72 -14.60
N GLY A 2 5.91 28.67 -13.99
CA GLY A 2 5.71 27.92 -12.75
C GLY A 2 5.62 26.44 -13.09
N ASN A 3 6.57 25.65 -12.61
CA ASN A 3 6.49 24.21 -12.70
C ASN A 3 5.25 23.78 -11.92
N CYS A 4 4.21 23.35 -12.65
CA CYS A 4 3.16 22.51 -12.08
C CYS A 4 3.84 21.24 -11.58
N GLN A 5 4.27 21.25 -10.32
CA GLN A 5 4.58 20.02 -9.62
C GLN A 5 3.27 19.24 -9.61
N ALA A 6 3.19 18.22 -10.48
CA ALA A 6 2.06 17.32 -10.52
C ALA A 6 1.78 16.89 -9.08
N ALA A 7 0.61 17.28 -8.57
CA ALA A 7 0.19 16.94 -7.22
C ALA A 7 0.22 15.41 -7.13
N ASP A 8 1.21 14.88 -6.40
CA ASP A 8 1.34 13.45 -6.13
C ASP A 8 0.13 13.08 -5.28
N ALA A 9 -0.95 12.67 -5.95
CA ALA A 9 -2.18 12.28 -5.29
C ALA A 9 -1.82 11.10 -4.39
N ALA A 10 -2.10 11.25 -3.09
CA ALA A 10 -1.90 10.17 -2.17
C ALA A 10 -2.73 8.97 -2.68
N THR A 11 -2.12 7.78 -2.70
CA THR A 11 -2.77 6.55 -3.16
C THR A 11 -2.59 5.47 -2.10
N VAL A 12 -3.53 4.53 -2.06
CA VAL A 12 -3.33 3.23 -1.43
C VAL A 12 -2.37 2.45 -2.32
N VAL A 13 -1.26 1.98 -1.76
CA VAL A 13 -0.29 1.15 -2.48
C VAL A 13 -0.38 -0.28 -1.97
N ILE A 14 -0.62 -1.26 -2.86
CA ILE A 14 -0.68 -2.68 -2.50
C ILE A 14 0.42 -3.42 -3.25
N GLN A 15 1.34 -4.04 -2.52
CA GLN A 15 2.40 -4.90 -3.08
C GLN A 15 1.91 -6.34 -3.17
N HIS A 16 2.02 -6.92 -4.36
CA HIS A 16 1.71 -8.32 -4.61
C HIS A 16 2.98 -9.20 -4.49
N PRO A 17 2.86 -10.48 -4.12
CA PRO A 17 4.01 -11.38 -3.99
C PRO A 17 4.82 -11.60 -5.29
N GLY A 18 4.25 -11.29 -6.46
CA GLY A 18 4.95 -11.31 -7.75
C GLY A 18 5.65 -10.00 -8.14
N GLY A 19 5.84 -9.06 -7.21
CA GLY A 19 6.47 -7.76 -7.47
C GLY A 19 5.57 -6.73 -8.16
N ARG A 20 4.34 -7.10 -8.52
CA ARG A 20 3.32 -6.18 -9.02
C ARG A 20 2.94 -5.19 -7.91
N ILE A 21 2.84 -3.91 -8.28
CA ILE A 21 2.36 -2.86 -7.39
C ILE A 21 1.04 -2.33 -7.93
N GLU A 22 0.01 -2.33 -7.09
CA GLU A 22 -1.30 -1.76 -7.36
C GLU A 22 -1.45 -0.43 -6.63
N ARG A 23 -2.02 0.58 -7.31
CA ARG A 23 -2.23 1.93 -6.78
C ARG A 23 -3.68 2.31 -6.94
N ILE A 24 -4.32 2.70 -5.84
CA ILE A 24 -5.74 3.02 -5.80
C ILE A 24 -5.89 4.42 -5.21
N GLN A 25 -6.64 5.29 -5.88
CA GLN A 25 -6.82 6.69 -5.48
C GLN A 25 -7.95 6.91 -4.48
N TRP A 26 -8.57 5.83 -4.00
CA TRP A 26 -9.63 5.85 -2.99
C TRP A 26 -9.35 4.83 -1.88
N SER A 27 -9.99 5.02 -0.74
CA SER A 27 -9.94 4.05 0.36
C SER A 27 -10.85 2.85 0.06
N LEU A 28 -10.45 1.66 0.48
CA LEU A 28 -11.18 0.42 0.22
C LEU A 28 -11.05 -0.56 1.39
N ILE A 29 -11.96 -1.53 1.48
CA ILE A 29 -11.98 -2.50 2.58
C ILE A 29 -11.03 -3.67 2.25
N ALA A 30 -10.28 -4.15 3.25
CA ALA A 30 -9.33 -5.25 3.09
C ALA A 30 -9.98 -6.52 2.51
N ARG A 31 -11.22 -6.84 2.92
CA ARG A 31 -12.05 -7.92 2.37
C ARG A 31 -12.19 -7.85 0.86
N GLN A 32 -12.35 -6.66 0.27
CA GLN A 32 -12.50 -6.51 -1.17
C GLN A 32 -11.20 -6.89 -1.89
N VAL A 33 -10.06 -6.54 -1.31
CA VAL A 33 -8.75 -6.95 -1.84
C VAL A 33 -8.53 -8.45 -1.67
N MET A 34 -8.86 -9.01 -0.49
CA MET A 34 -8.75 -10.45 -0.22
C MET A 34 -9.65 -11.29 -1.14
N ALA A 35 -10.86 -10.81 -1.45
CA ALA A 35 -11.79 -11.48 -2.36
C ALA A 35 -11.24 -11.57 -3.79
N SER A 36 -10.55 -10.53 -4.26
CA SER A 36 -9.89 -10.51 -5.57
C SER A 36 -8.56 -11.26 -5.60
N ASN A 37 -8.02 -11.66 -4.43
CA ASN A 37 -6.74 -12.34 -4.29
C ASN A 37 -6.88 -13.58 -3.38
N PRO A 38 -7.49 -14.68 -3.86
CA PRO A 38 -7.68 -15.89 -3.08
C PRO A 38 -6.36 -16.42 -2.50
N GLY A 39 -6.39 -16.91 -1.26
CA GLY A 39 -5.21 -17.41 -0.55
C GLY A 39 -4.27 -16.34 -0.01
N HIS A 40 -4.62 -15.04 -0.16
CA HIS A 40 -3.81 -13.93 0.33
C HIS A 40 -4.56 -13.09 1.37
N TYR A 41 -3.81 -12.57 2.32
CA TYR A 41 -4.24 -11.60 3.31
C TYR A 41 -3.54 -10.27 3.09
N VAL A 42 -4.18 -9.18 3.53
CA VAL A 42 -3.60 -7.84 3.45
C VAL A 42 -2.91 -7.51 4.78
N ALA A 43 -1.68 -7.02 4.70
CA ALA A 43 -0.98 -6.42 5.82
C ALA A 43 -0.58 -4.97 5.51
N ILE A 44 -0.66 -4.09 6.50
CA ILE A 44 -0.08 -2.74 6.40
C ILE A 44 1.41 -2.79 6.72
N ILE A 45 2.19 -2.10 5.90
CA ILE A 45 3.63 -1.90 6.10
C ILE A 45 3.80 -0.67 7.00
N ILE A 46 4.34 -0.88 8.19
CA ILE A 46 4.66 0.21 9.11
C ILE A 46 6.16 0.47 9.01
N THR A 47 6.53 1.65 8.52
CA THR A 47 7.91 2.10 8.33
C THR A 47 8.34 3.01 9.48
N SER A 48 9.65 3.05 9.74
CA SER A 48 10.25 3.94 10.75
C SER A 48 10.09 5.42 10.41
N GLU A 49 10.11 5.71 9.12
CA GLU A 49 10.07 7.04 8.57
C GLU A 49 8.77 7.18 7.80
N PRO A 50 8.08 8.34 7.91
CA PRO A 50 6.90 8.58 7.11
C PRO A 50 7.28 8.44 5.64
N PRO A 51 6.45 7.77 4.81
CA PRO A 51 6.71 7.67 3.39
C PRO A 51 6.69 9.09 2.80
N THR A 52 7.86 9.69 2.69
CA THR A 52 8.02 10.96 1.99
C THR A 52 7.57 10.69 0.55
N SER A 53 6.68 11.53 0.01
CA SER A 53 6.02 11.40 -1.31
C SER A 53 6.96 11.06 -2.48
N ARG A 54 8.28 11.22 -2.32
CA ARG A 54 9.31 10.80 -3.28
C ARG A 54 9.53 9.27 -3.36
N SER A 55 9.06 8.48 -2.38
CA SER A 55 9.39 7.05 -2.23
C SER A 55 8.21 6.09 -2.38
N THR A 56 7.14 6.48 -3.09
CA THR A 56 6.16 5.47 -3.55
C THR A 56 6.68 4.72 -4.78
N ARG A 57 7.58 5.33 -5.58
CA ARG A 57 8.23 4.66 -6.74
C ARG A 57 9.16 3.52 -6.33
N ASN A 58 9.82 3.63 -5.18
CA ASN A 58 10.68 2.61 -4.61
C ASN A 58 10.07 1.96 -3.36
N ALA A 59 8.76 1.67 -3.38
CA ALA A 59 8.08 0.97 -2.28
C ALA A 59 8.76 -0.38 -1.92
N ALA A 60 9.52 -0.97 -2.84
CA ALA A 60 10.34 -2.16 -2.61
C ALA A 60 11.58 -1.93 -1.73
N ALA A 61 12.03 -0.67 -1.56
CA ALA A 61 13.24 -0.30 -0.83
C ALA A 61 12.97 0.41 0.51
N ALA A 62 11.70 0.60 0.89
CA ALA A 62 11.36 1.14 2.20
C ALA A 62 11.73 0.11 3.28
N THR A 63 12.55 0.49 4.25
CA THR A 63 12.94 -0.36 5.38
C THR A 63 11.70 -0.69 6.21
N VAL A 64 11.16 -1.90 5.98
CA VAL A 64 9.99 -2.41 6.69
C VAL A 64 10.36 -2.61 8.15
N LYS A 65 9.74 -1.84 9.06
CA LYS A 65 9.92 -2.05 10.50
C LYS A 65 9.13 -3.26 10.98
N HIS A 66 7.85 -3.31 10.61
CA HIS A 66 6.99 -4.46 10.86
C HIS A 66 5.78 -4.47 9.92
N LEU A 67 5.17 -5.64 9.80
CA LEU A 67 3.90 -5.83 9.11
C LEU A 67 2.81 -6.06 10.16
N LYS A 68 1.66 -5.40 9.98
CA LYS A 68 0.46 -5.69 10.76
C LYS A 68 -0.59 -6.28 9.84
N LEU A 69 -0.99 -7.52 10.12
CA LEU A 69 -2.10 -8.17 9.42
C LEU A 69 -3.39 -7.39 9.66
N LEU A 70 -4.12 -7.10 8.59
CA LEU A 70 -5.42 -6.45 8.66
C LEU A 70 -6.52 -7.50 8.80
N ARG A 71 -7.56 -7.14 9.54
CA ARG A 71 -8.82 -7.87 9.54
C ARG A 71 -9.56 -7.60 8.22
N PRO A 72 -10.45 -8.50 7.78
CA PRO A 72 -11.24 -8.28 6.57
C PRO A 72 -12.00 -6.96 6.57
N ASP A 73 -12.47 -6.50 7.73
CA ASP A 73 -13.28 -5.28 7.85
C ASP A 73 -12.44 -4.01 8.04
N ASP A 74 -11.10 -4.11 8.09
CA ASP A 74 -10.21 -2.95 8.16
C ASP A 74 -10.19 -2.20 6.83
N THR A 75 -10.01 -0.88 6.90
CA THR A 75 -9.93 0.00 5.73
C THR A 75 -8.48 0.25 5.33
N LEU A 76 -8.21 0.14 4.03
CA LEU A 76 -6.97 0.59 3.40
C LEU A 76 -7.10 2.08 3.14
N HIS A 77 -6.35 2.86 3.91
CA HIS A 77 -6.32 4.30 3.85
C HIS A 77 -5.29 4.79 2.84
N ILE A 78 -5.66 5.87 2.17
CA ILE A 78 -4.81 6.56 1.20
C ILE A 78 -3.52 7.03 1.88
N GLY A 79 -2.38 6.90 1.19
CA GLY A 79 -1.07 7.31 1.71
C GLY A 79 -0.36 6.23 2.52
N HIS A 80 -0.99 5.07 2.70
CA HIS A 80 -0.36 3.91 3.33
C HIS A 80 0.06 2.85 2.31
N LEU A 81 1.09 2.09 2.72
CA LEU A 81 1.60 0.96 1.96
C LEU A 81 1.08 -0.33 2.58
N TYR A 82 0.56 -1.20 1.73
CA TYR A 82 0.03 -2.50 2.07
C TYR A 82 0.74 -3.58 1.26
N ARG A 83 0.69 -4.82 1.74
CA ARG A 83 1.28 -5.98 1.09
C ARG A 83 0.34 -7.17 1.21
N LEU A 84 0.20 -7.90 0.12
CA LEU A 84 -0.41 -9.22 0.12
C LEU A 84 0.59 -10.25 0.65
N ILE A 85 0.14 -11.04 1.61
CA ILE A 85 0.90 -12.12 2.21
C ILE A 85 0.08 -13.41 2.14
N SER A 86 0.77 -14.53 1.96
CA SER A 86 0.22 -15.89 2.03
C SER A 86 1.07 -16.69 3.02
N PHE A 87 0.52 -17.77 3.58
CA PHE A 87 1.19 -18.68 4.50
C PHE A 87 1.39 -20.05 3.85
#